data_AF-A0A5N6VCU8-F1
#
_entry.id   AF-A0A5N6VCU8-F1
#
_cell.length_a   1.000
_cell.length_b   1.000
_cell.length_c   1.000
_cell.angle_alpha   90.00
_cell.angle_beta   90.00
_cell.angle_gamma   90.00
#
_symmetry.space_group_name_H-M   'P 1'
#
loop_
_entity.id
_entity.type
_entity.pdbx_description
1 polymer ?
#
loop_
_entity_poly.entity_id
_entity_poly.type
_entity_poly.pdbx_seq_one_letter_code
_entity_poly.pdbx_strand_id
1 'polypeptide(L)'
;MSCYTLHAGKISSNFDVDSACGVANSTHPYVQCCVKGDYCMSNGICQYQNNGVSGYYAADCTDPTLQDPACMTRCGGHEFSDLTYDKSSGLWACCSYNSDGKKNCSNPTDEKFPAPMPSDLVTIQYLPSTGTPSYPTVTASMTSTPSNGTSTPSSNSGSQIGAGAAAGIGVGVGAGVFLIAMTAAFLYFRRRKPPQPQQSSTPTSFQPLCVGPEVETHQLDSQQRVELGKPEPRPHELA
;
A
#
# COMPACT_ATOMS: atom_id res chain seq x y z
N MET A 1 2.14 14.08 17.71
CA MET A 1 1.77 12.72 17.30
C MET A 1 3.02 12.04 16.79
N SER A 2 3.16 10.75 17.05
CA SER A 2 4.26 9.94 16.56
C SER A 2 4.09 9.67 15.07
N CYS A 3 5.15 9.88 14.27
CA CYS A 3 5.20 9.55 12.85
C CYS A 3 6.04 8.29 12.61
N TYR A 4 5.63 7.49 11.64
CA TYR A 4 6.22 6.22 11.25
C TYR A 4 6.47 6.21 9.75
N THR A 5 7.67 5.79 9.38
CA THR A 5 8.12 5.70 8.00
C THR A 5 8.21 4.25 7.55
N LEU A 6 8.07 4.02 6.24
CA LEU A 6 8.29 2.74 5.59
C LEU A 6 9.39 2.88 4.56
N HIS A 7 10.56 2.30 4.83
CA HIS A 7 11.68 2.27 3.90
C HIS A 7 12.31 0.88 3.91
N ALA A 8 12.76 0.42 2.75
CA ALA A 8 13.28 -0.93 2.52
C ALA A 8 12.33 -2.03 3.07
N GLY A 9 11.02 -1.79 3.02
CA GLY A 9 9.99 -2.68 3.55
C GLY A 9 9.92 -2.77 5.08
N LYS A 10 10.58 -1.86 5.80
CA LYS A 10 10.62 -1.83 7.27
C LYS A 10 9.97 -0.58 7.83
N ILE A 11 9.11 -0.77 8.83
CA ILE A 11 8.50 0.34 9.55
C ILE A 11 9.45 0.81 10.65
N SER A 12 9.72 2.11 10.70
CA SER A 12 10.55 2.73 11.74
C SER A 12 9.87 3.99 12.28
N SER A 13 10.12 4.33 13.54
CA SER A 13 9.68 5.61 14.12
C SER A 13 10.54 6.77 13.63
N ASN A 14 9.93 7.90 13.28
CA ASN A 14 10.64 9.09 12.78
C ASN A 14 10.22 10.38 13.51
N PHE A 15 10.16 10.34 14.85
CA PHE A 15 9.55 11.40 15.68
C PHE A 15 10.33 12.72 15.70
N ASP A 16 11.65 12.65 15.51
CA ASP A 16 12.52 13.82 15.60
C ASP A 16 12.57 14.60 14.28
N VAL A 17 12.39 13.90 13.16
CA VAL A 17 12.50 14.47 11.81
C VAL A 17 11.15 14.90 11.28
N ASP A 18 10.09 14.12 11.52
CA ASP A 18 8.79 14.37 10.92
C ASP A 18 7.82 15.09 11.85
N SER A 19 6.79 15.65 11.25
CA SER A 19 5.62 16.19 11.94
C SER A 19 4.35 15.86 11.18
N ALA A 20 3.28 15.68 11.95
CA ALA A 20 1.97 15.34 11.43
C ALA A 20 1.40 16.47 10.56
N CYS A 21 0.86 16.09 9.41
CA CYS A 21 0.13 16.94 8.49
C CYS A 21 -1.32 17.04 8.93
N GLY A 22 -1.65 18.12 9.65
CA GLY A 22 -2.97 18.39 10.16
C GLY A 22 -3.19 17.84 11.56
N VAL A 23 -4.45 17.82 11.96
CA VAL A 23 -4.88 17.40 13.29
C VAL A 23 -5.78 16.18 13.14
N ALA A 24 -5.39 15.06 13.74
CA ALA A 24 -6.23 13.88 13.80
C ALA A 24 -7.51 14.14 14.59
N ASN A 25 -8.59 13.44 14.22
CA ASN A 25 -9.88 13.49 14.93
C ASN A 25 -10.46 12.08 15.10
N SER A 26 -11.63 11.96 15.71
CA SER A 26 -12.26 10.65 15.97
C SER A 26 -12.61 9.85 14.71
N THR A 27 -12.81 10.51 13.58
CA THR A 27 -13.18 9.89 12.29
C THR A 27 -11.96 9.62 11.41
N HIS A 28 -10.91 10.45 11.55
CA HIS A 28 -9.63 10.33 10.86
C HIS A 28 -8.52 10.38 11.93
N PRO A 29 -8.30 9.26 12.65
CA PRO A 29 -7.37 9.20 13.78
C PRO A 29 -5.91 9.22 13.34
N TYR A 30 -5.64 8.97 12.07
CA TYR A 30 -4.31 9.00 11.49
C TYR A 30 -4.23 10.02 10.37
N VAL A 31 -3.06 10.66 10.28
CA VAL A 31 -2.74 11.65 9.26
C VAL A 31 -1.35 11.36 8.70
N GLN A 32 -1.13 11.84 7.49
CA GLN A 32 0.18 11.80 6.85
C GLN A 32 1.22 12.62 7.64
N CYS A 33 2.50 12.34 7.44
CA CYS A 33 3.62 13.03 8.07
C CYS A 33 4.64 13.48 7.02
N CYS A 34 5.25 14.64 7.23
CA CYS A 34 6.32 15.16 6.40
C CYS A 34 7.48 15.65 7.30
N VAL A 35 8.67 15.74 6.73
CA VAL A 35 9.87 16.28 7.36
C VAL A 35 9.62 17.72 7.80
N LYS A 36 10.11 18.07 8.99
CA LYS A 36 10.09 19.44 9.47
C LYS A 36 10.94 20.34 8.56
N GLY A 37 10.34 21.39 8.01
CA GLY A 37 10.92 22.27 7.00
C GLY A 37 10.20 22.19 5.66
N ASP A 38 9.33 21.20 5.46
CA ASP A 38 8.67 20.90 4.18
C ASP A 38 7.17 21.20 4.19
N TYR A 39 6.56 21.10 3.01
CA TYR A 39 5.14 21.30 2.79
C TYR A 39 4.41 19.97 2.72
N CYS A 40 3.33 19.84 3.48
CA CYS A 40 2.35 18.78 3.32
C CYS A 40 1.46 19.10 2.12
N MET A 41 1.46 18.23 1.11
CA MET A 41 0.60 18.35 -0.07
C MET A 41 -0.54 17.32 0.00
N SER A 42 -1.55 17.50 -0.84
CA SER A 42 -2.61 16.52 -1.03
C SER A 42 -2.07 15.16 -1.52
N ASN A 43 -2.85 14.10 -1.31
CA ASN A 43 -2.59 12.75 -1.82
C ASN A 43 -1.37 12.06 -1.19
N GLY A 44 -1.04 12.38 0.07
CA GLY A 44 0.08 11.74 0.77
C GLY A 44 1.43 12.04 0.13
N ILE A 45 1.58 13.26 -0.42
CA ILE A 45 2.82 13.74 -1.01
C ILE A 45 3.35 14.88 -0.14
N CYS A 46 4.65 14.89 0.09
CA CYS A 46 5.36 15.99 0.70
C CYS A 46 6.21 16.71 -0.35
N GLN A 47 6.42 18.00 -0.16
CA GLN A 47 7.29 18.81 -1.02
C GLN A 47 8.37 19.49 -0.19
N TYR A 48 9.62 19.21 -0.52
CA TYR A 48 10.75 19.98 0.01
C TYR A 48 11.09 21.12 -0.93
N GLN A 49 11.53 22.23 -0.35
CA GLN A 49 12.07 23.36 -1.10
C GLN A 49 13.26 23.95 -0.33
N ASN A 50 14.47 23.64 -0.79
CA ASN A 50 15.72 24.02 -0.14
C ASN A 50 16.67 24.69 -1.15
N ASN A 51 17.06 25.94 -0.88
CA ASN A 51 18.07 26.67 -1.65
C ASN A 51 17.85 26.66 -3.18
N GLY A 52 16.60 26.82 -3.62
CA GLY A 52 16.22 26.83 -5.04
C GLY A 52 16.08 25.43 -5.67
N VAL A 53 16.32 24.37 -4.91
CA VAL A 53 16.02 22.98 -5.30
C VAL A 53 14.71 22.56 -4.65
N SER A 54 13.78 22.06 -5.45
CA SER A 54 12.52 21.50 -4.97
C SER A 54 12.31 20.09 -5.47
N GLY A 55 11.62 19.27 -4.70
CA GLY A 55 11.17 17.96 -5.14
C GLY A 55 10.09 17.41 -4.24
N TYR A 56 9.70 16.17 -4.49
CA TYR A 56 8.59 15.52 -3.83
C TYR A 56 9.01 14.18 -3.28
N TYR A 57 8.35 13.73 -2.22
CA TYR A 57 8.52 12.41 -1.65
C TYR A 57 7.19 11.91 -1.08
N ALA A 58 7.03 10.60 -0.96
CA ALA A 58 5.83 10.02 -0.36
C ALA A 58 5.82 10.30 1.14
N ALA A 59 4.66 10.72 1.64
CA ALA A 59 4.49 11.06 3.04
C ALA A 59 4.53 9.81 3.93
N ASP A 60 5.09 9.99 5.12
CA ASP A 60 5.01 9.03 6.21
C ASP A 60 3.63 9.10 6.87
N CYS A 61 3.39 8.38 7.98
CA CYS A 61 2.08 8.41 8.62
C CYS A 61 2.13 8.30 10.13
N THR A 62 1.09 8.78 10.81
CA THR A 62 0.96 8.63 12.26
C THR A 62 0.45 7.25 12.69
N ASP A 63 0.01 6.40 11.76
CA ASP A 63 -0.37 5.01 12.05
C ASP A 63 0.87 4.13 12.23
N PRO A 64 1.09 3.50 13.40
CA PRO A 64 2.23 2.60 13.62
C PRO A 64 2.22 1.36 12.71
N THR A 65 1.08 1.01 12.11
CA THR A 65 0.94 -0.16 11.23
C THR A 65 0.97 0.20 9.75
N LEU A 66 0.83 1.48 9.41
CA LEU A 66 0.72 2.01 8.05
C LEU A 66 -0.37 1.29 7.21
N GLN A 67 -1.45 0.84 7.86
CA GLN A 67 -2.57 0.18 7.20
C GLN A 67 -3.77 1.12 7.02
N ASP A 68 -3.79 2.24 7.73
CA ASP A 68 -4.86 3.21 7.57
C ASP A 68 -4.88 3.78 6.13
N PRO A 69 -6.06 3.93 5.50
CA PRO A 69 -6.18 4.47 4.15
C PRO A 69 -5.63 5.89 3.98
N ALA A 70 -5.49 6.68 5.06
CA ALA A 70 -4.85 7.99 5.04
C ALA A 70 -3.33 7.88 4.86
N CYS A 71 -2.73 6.71 5.10
CA CYS A 71 -1.29 6.48 5.01
C CYS A 71 -0.88 6.07 3.58
N MET A 72 0.07 6.80 3.03
CA MET A 72 0.70 6.46 1.76
C MET A 72 1.83 5.45 1.99
N THR A 73 1.63 4.18 1.64
CA THR A 73 2.70 3.16 1.71
C THR A 73 3.49 3.01 0.40
N ARG A 74 3.20 3.87 -0.58
CA ARG A 74 3.91 3.90 -1.86
C ARG A 74 5.37 4.22 -1.64
N CYS A 75 6.19 3.61 -2.47
CA CYS A 75 7.64 3.70 -2.41
C CYS A 75 8.28 3.11 -1.16
N GLY A 76 7.51 2.54 -0.23
CA GLY A 76 8.05 2.06 1.03
C GLY A 76 8.90 0.80 0.93
N GLY A 77 8.83 0.09 -0.20
CA GLY A 77 9.72 -1.01 -0.54
C GLY A 77 11.13 -0.57 -0.94
N HIS A 78 11.37 0.73 -1.16
CA HIS A 78 12.66 1.27 -1.59
C HIS A 78 13.41 1.95 -0.45
N GLU A 79 14.70 2.21 -0.62
CA GLU A 79 15.57 2.83 0.39
C GLU A 79 15.07 4.20 0.85
N PHE A 80 14.50 5.01 -0.06
CA PHE A 80 13.83 6.25 0.28
C PHE A 80 12.58 6.47 -0.59
N SER A 81 11.78 7.47 -0.23
CA SER A 81 10.47 7.74 -0.83
C SER A 81 10.44 8.87 -1.86
N ASP A 82 11.59 9.27 -2.44
CA ASP A 82 11.62 10.31 -3.48
C ASP A 82 10.68 9.98 -4.66
N LEU A 83 9.97 11.00 -5.13
CA LEU A 83 8.97 10.90 -6.18
C LEU A 83 9.36 11.71 -7.41
N THR A 84 8.97 11.20 -8.57
CA THR A 84 9.00 11.92 -9.85
C THR A 84 7.65 11.83 -10.53
N TYR A 85 7.32 12.84 -11.34
CA TYR A 85 6.09 12.87 -12.13
C TYR A 85 6.40 12.75 -13.61
N ASP A 86 5.86 11.72 -14.26
CA ASP A 86 5.97 11.54 -15.69
C ASP A 86 4.77 12.19 -16.38
N LYS A 87 5.02 13.31 -17.05
CA LYS A 87 4.00 14.07 -17.79
C LYS A 87 3.39 13.29 -18.96
N SER A 88 4.10 12.30 -19.50
CA SER A 88 3.62 11.53 -20.66
C SER A 88 2.58 10.49 -20.26
N SER A 89 2.80 9.79 -19.14
CA SER A 89 1.84 8.84 -18.58
C SER A 89 0.82 9.47 -17.64
N GLY A 90 1.11 10.67 -17.12
CA GLY A 90 0.26 11.35 -16.14
C GLY A 90 0.34 10.73 -14.74
N LEU A 91 1.38 9.93 -14.46
CA LEU A 91 1.54 9.17 -13.23
C LEU A 91 2.76 9.64 -12.43
N TRP A 92 2.66 9.49 -11.11
CA TRP A 92 3.80 9.56 -10.22
C TRP A 92 4.51 8.22 -10.17
N ALA A 93 5.81 8.25 -9.92
CA ALA A 93 6.65 7.07 -9.78
C ALA A 93 7.70 7.27 -8.68
N CYS A 94 8.08 6.18 -8.02
CA CYS A 94 9.19 6.20 -7.07
C CYS A 94 10.51 6.33 -7.84
N CYS A 95 11.41 7.19 -7.38
CA CYS A 95 12.75 7.27 -7.94
C CYS A 95 13.53 5.98 -7.65
N SER A 96 14.42 5.59 -8.58
CA SER A 96 15.38 4.53 -8.31
C SER A 96 16.60 5.07 -7.57
N TYR A 97 17.48 4.20 -7.12
CA TYR A 97 18.74 4.57 -6.48
C TYR A 97 19.88 3.84 -7.18
N ASN A 98 20.93 4.57 -7.50
CA ASN A 98 22.14 4.01 -8.08
C ASN A 98 22.93 3.24 -7.01
N SER A 99 23.93 2.46 -7.43
CA SER A 99 24.81 1.73 -6.52
C SER A 99 25.63 2.61 -5.58
N ASP A 100 25.75 3.91 -5.86
CA ASP A 100 26.38 4.92 -5.00
C ASP A 100 25.40 5.52 -3.96
N GLY A 101 24.18 5.00 -3.87
CA GLY A 101 23.14 5.46 -2.95
C GLY A 101 22.47 6.76 -3.35
N LYS A 102 22.80 7.35 -4.50
CA LYS A 102 22.16 8.58 -4.97
C LYS A 102 20.85 8.28 -5.68
N LYS A 103 19.85 9.10 -5.40
CA LYS A 103 18.56 9.05 -6.11
C LYS A 103 18.72 9.31 -7.59
N ASN A 104 17.99 8.54 -8.39
CA ASN A 104 17.91 8.65 -9.83
C ASN A 104 16.45 8.70 -10.26
N CYS A 105 15.92 9.92 -10.32
CA CYS A 105 14.55 10.19 -10.75
C CYS A 105 14.40 10.25 -12.28
N SER A 106 15.50 10.16 -13.05
CA SER A 106 15.47 10.09 -14.51
C SER A 106 15.18 8.68 -15.02
N ASN A 107 15.46 7.67 -14.20
CA ASN A 107 15.09 6.28 -14.45
C ASN A 107 14.25 5.76 -13.26
N PRO A 108 12.98 6.18 -13.14
CA PRO A 108 12.14 5.77 -12.02
C PRO A 108 11.83 4.27 -12.05
N THR A 109 11.37 3.76 -10.92
CA THR A 109 10.94 2.36 -10.78
C THR A 109 9.61 2.10 -11.50
N ASP A 110 9.23 0.83 -11.58
CA ASP A 110 7.93 0.40 -12.11
C ASP A 110 6.75 0.66 -11.15
N GLU A 111 7.03 1.06 -9.91
CA GLU A 111 5.99 1.43 -8.96
C GLU A 111 5.44 2.81 -9.30
N LYS A 112 4.28 2.81 -9.96
CA LYS A 112 3.58 4.02 -10.42
C LYS A 112 2.19 4.14 -9.81
N PHE A 113 1.74 5.37 -9.58
CA PHE A 113 0.43 5.64 -9.00
C PHE A 113 -0.21 6.94 -9.52
N PRO A 114 -1.55 7.02 -9.55
CA PRO A 114 -2.26 8.22 -9.94
C PRO A 114 -2.36 9.22 -8.78
N ALA A 115 -2.07 10.48 -9.06
CA ALA A 115 -2.38 11.64 -8.22
C ALA A 115 -2.36 12.91 -9.11
N PRO A 116 -2.91 14.06 -8.66
CA PRO A 116 -2.82 15.32 -9.39
C PRO A 116 -1.39 15.62 -9.82
N MET A 117 -1.24 16.28 -10.97
CA MET A 117 0.07 16.73 -11.42
C MET A 117 0.64 17.77 -10.42
N PRO A 118 1.96 18.00 -10.41
CA PRO A 118 2.59 18.89 -9.42
C PRO A 118 1.97 20.29 -9.29
N SER A 119 1.48 20.89 -10.38
CA SER A 119 0.82 22.22 -10.34
C SER A 119 -0.56 22.22 -9.70
N ASP A 120 -1.18 21.05 -9.59
CA ASP A 120 -2.56 20.87 -9.14
C ASP A 120 -2.60 20.25 -7.73
N LEU A 121 -1.43 19.94 -7.15
CA LEU A 121 -1.33 19.52 -5.77
C LEU A 121 -1.74 20.67 -4.85
N VAL A 122 -2.66 20.38 -3.93
CA VAL A 122 -3.11 21.34 -2.93
C VAL A 122 -2.14 21.31 -1.76
N THR A 123 -1.56 22.46 -1.41
CA THR A 123 -0.82 22.61 -0.16
C THR A 123 -1.81 22.54 1.01
N ILE A 124 -1.56 21.63 1.95
CA ILE A 124 -2.37 21.46 3.17
C ILE A 124 -1.81 22.34 4.28
N GLN A 125 -0.51 22.25 4.53
CA GLN A 125 0.18 23.03 5.55
C GLN A 125 1.68 23.07 5.29
N TYR A 126 2.32 24.08 5.87
CA TYR A 126 3.77 24.15 6.01
C TYR A 126 4.18 23.70 7.41
N LEU A 127 5.19 22.83 7.49
CA LEU A 127 5.79 22.38 8.73
C LEU A 127 7.09 23.16 8.96
N PRO A 128 7.13 24.16 9.85
CA PRO A 128 8.40 24.84 10.12
C PRO A 128 9.34 23.91 10.90
N SER A 129 10.65 24.09 10.73
CA SER A 129 11.66 23.35 11.51
C SER A 129 11.51 23.57 13.02
N THR A 130 10.99 24.73 13.43
CA THR A 130 10.64 25.07 14.81
C THR A 130 9.36 25.91 14.84
N GLY A 131 8.53 25.76 15.88
CA GLY A 131 7.31 26.54 16.05
C GLY A 131 6.05 25.83 15.59
N THR A 132 5.03 26.62 15.21
CA THR A 132 3.67 26.12 14.91
C THR A 132 3.46 25.99 13.40
N PRO A 133 2.85 24.89 12.92
CA PRO A 133 2.48 24.74 11.51
C PRO A 133 1.64 25.91 11.00
N SER A 134 1.86 26.28 9.74
CA SER A 134 1.10 27.32 9.06
C SER A 134 0.21 26.72 7.98
N TYR A 135 -1.02 27.21 7.88
CA TYR A 135 -1.99 26.78 6.87
C TYR A 135 -2.08 27.82 5.76
N PRO A 136 -2.24 27.43 4.49
CA PRO A 136 -2.48 28.38 3.43
C PRO A 136 -3.81 29.08 3.70
N THR A 137 -3.79 30.42 3.64
CA THR A 137 -5.02 31.21 3.71
C THR A 137 -5.64 31.18 2.32
N VAL A 138 -6.87 30.66 2.21
CA VAL A 138 -7.63 30.72 0.95
C VAL A 138 -7.84 32.19 0.61
N THR A 139 -7.03 32.72 -0.30
CA THR A 139 -7.33 34.01 -0.92
C THR A 139 -8.38 33.73 -1.97
N ALA A 140 -9.65 33.98 -1.63
CA ALA A 140 -10.70 33.99 -2.63
C ALA A 140 -10.39 35.12 -3.61
N SER A 141 -9.72 34.80 -4.72
CA SER A 141 -9.70 35.68 -5.89
C SER A 141 -11.10 35.68 -6.47
N MET A 142 -11.96 36.53 -5.92
CA MET A 142 -13.20 36.92 -6.57
C MET A 142 -12.82 37.71 -7.81
N THR A 143 -12.73 37.02 -8.96
CA THR A 143 -12.81 37.66 -10.27
C THR A 143 -14.18 38.34 -10.34
N SER A 144 -14.21 39.59 -9.93
CA SER A 144 -15.42 40.42 -9.88
C SER A 144 -15.69 40.88 -11.31
N THR A 145 -16.57 40.19 -12.01
CA THR A 145 -17.27 40.76 -13.17
C THR A 145 -18.21 41.86 -12.65
N PRO A 146 -18.15 43.10 -13.17
CA PRO A 146 -19.03 44.15 -12.69
C PRO A 146 -20.42 43.97 -13.30
N SER A 147 -21.35 43.46 -12.51
CA SER A 147 -22.78 43.53 -12.81
C SER A 147 -23.45 44.48 -11.81
N ASN A 148 -23.77 45.67 -12.29
CA ASN A 148 -24.66 46.61 -11.60
C ASN A 148 -26.01 45.95 -11.32
N GLY A 149 -26.49 46.01 -10.08
CA GLY A 149 -27.84 45.57 -9.73
C GLY A 149 -28.12 45.57 -8.23
N THR A 150 -28.54 46.73 -7.73
CA THR A 150 -29.45 47.06 -6.61
C THR A 150 -29.72 46.06 -5.46
N SER A 151 -29.63 46.62 -4.26
CA SER A 151 -29.75 46.10 -2.89
C SER A 151 -31.04 45.36 -2.48
N THR A 152 -30.90 44.38 -1.57
CA THR A 152 -31.75 44.15 -0.38
C THR A 152 -31.04 43.19 0.59
N PRO A 153 -31.04 43.41 1.93
CA PRO A 153 -30.55 42.43 2.90
C PRO A 153 -31.72 41.66 3.53
N SER A 154 -31.62 40.33 3.62
CA SER A 154 -32.45 39.53 4.54
C SER A 154 -31.80 38.18 4.85
N SER A 155 -31.51 38.02 6.14
CA SER A 155 -31.63 36.84 7.02
C SER A 155 -31.28 35.43 6.53
N ASN A 156 -30.43 34.79 7.34
CA ASN A 156 -30.36 33.36 7.69
C ASN A 156 -30.79 32.34 6.64
N SER A 157 -29.84 31.52 6.18
CA SER A 157 -30.04 30.09 5.97
C SER A 157 -28.68 29.40 5.84
N GLY A 158 -28.45 28.37 6.65
CA GLY A 158 -27.35 27.45 6.45
C GLY A 158 -27.51 26.70 5.13
N SER A 159 -26.38 26.42 4.48
CA SER A 159 -26.26 25.54 3.33
C SER A 159 -25.24 24.48 3.74
N GLN A 160 -25.66 23.35 4.33
CA GLN A 160 -26.25 22.21 3.62
C GLN A 160 -25.59 22.00 2.27
N ILE A 161 -24.53 21.19 2.31
CA ILE A 161 -23.93 20.53 1.15
C ILE A 161 -25.05 19.74 0.46
N GLY A 162 -25.22 19.98 -0.84
CA GLY A 162 -26.34 19.48 -1.62
C GLY A 162 -26.47 17.96 -1.57
N ALA A 163 -27.65 17.50 -1.16
CA ALA A 163 -28.07 16.09 -1.15
C ALA A 163 -28.21 15.45 -2.56
N GLY A 164 -27.67 16.08 -3.60
CA GLY A 164 -27.70 15.60 -4.99
C GLY A 164 -26.45 14.85 -5.45
N ALA A 165 -25.36 14.84 -4.68
CA ALA A 165 -24.11 14.17 -5.08
C ALA A 165 -23.81 12.84 -4.33
N ALA A 166 -24.62 12.50 -3.31
CA ALA A 166 -24.39 11.34 -2.44
C ALA A 166 -25.25 10.10 -2.77
N ALA A 167 -25.93 10.07 -3.93
CA ALA A 167 -26.88 9.00 -4.29
C ALA A 167 -26.42 8.09 -5.46
N GLY A 168 -25.12 8.08 -5.79
CA GLY A 168 -24.64 7.45 -7.05
C GLY A 168 -23.86 6.14 -6.95
N ILE A 169 -23.22 5.79 -5.84
CA ILE A 169 -22.33 4.61 -5.76
C ILE A 169 -22.68 3.76 -4.53
N GLY A 170 -23.90 3.24 -4.51
CA GLY A 170 -24.38 2.37 -3.42
C GLY A 170 -25.02 1.06 -3.88
N VAL A 171 -25.21 0.84 -5.18
CA VAL A 171 -25.94 -0.33 -5.70
C VAL A 171 -25.24 -0.88 -6.95
N GLY A 172 -23.98 -1.30 -6.82
CA GLY A 172 -23.25 -1.94 -7.92
C GLY A 172 -22.48 -3.19 -7.53
N VAL A 173 -21.95 -3.24 -6.31
CA VAL A 173 -21.04 -4.32 -5.89
C VAL A 173 -21.77 -5.62 -5.56
N GLY A 174 -23.03 -5.55 -5.13
CA GLY A 174 -23.84 -6.74 -4.81
C GLY A 174 -24.14 -7.61 -6.03
N ALA A 175 -24.48 -6.99 -7.17
CA ALA A 175 -24.85 -7.74 -8.38
C ALA A 175 -23.64 -8.38 -9.08
N GLY A 176 -22.49 -7.69 -9.09
CA GLY A 176 -21.27 -8.21 -9.73
C GLY A 176 -20.72 -9.45 -9.05
N VAL A 177 -20.61 -9.45 -7.72
CA VAL A 177 -20.09 -10.59 -6.96
C VAL A 177 -21.04 -11.79 -7.05
N PHE A 178 -22.36 -11.56 -7.00
CA PHE A 178 -23.35 -12.63 -7.15
C PHE A 178 -23.29 -13.30 -8.52
N LEU A 179 -23.17 -12.52 -9.60
CA LEU A 179 -23.07 -13.07 -10.96
C LEU A 179 -21.78 -13.87 -11.16
N ILE A 180 -20.64 -13.37 -10.65
CA ILE A 180 -19.36 -14.10 -10.75
C ILE A 180 -19.42 -15.42 -9.96
N ALA A 181 -19.95 -15.39 -8.73
CA ALA A 181 -20.10 -16.59 -7.91
C ALA A 181 -21.02 -17.65 -8.55
N MET A 182 -22.17 -17.22 -9.11
CA MET A 182 -23.09 -18.13 -9.80
C MET A 182 -22.49 -18.73 -11.06
N THR A 183 -21.74 -17.94 -11.84
CA THR A 183 -21.09 -18.41 -13.06
C THR A 183 -20.00 -19.44 -12.73
N ALA A 184 -19.19 -19.18 -11.70
CA ALA A 184 -18.16 -20.10 -11.23
C ALA A 184 -18.76 -21.42 -10.70
N ALA A 185 -19.83 -21.35 -9.90
CA ALA A 185 -20.52 -22.53 -9.39
C ALA A 185 -21.13 -23.37 -10.53
N PHE A 186 -21.80 -22.74 -11.50
CA PHE A 186 -22.38 -23.44 -12.64
C PHE A 186 -21.33 -24.19 -13.47
N LEU A 187 -20.18 -23.56 -13.75
CA LEU A 187 -19.09 -24.22 -14.48
C LEU A 187 -18.48 -25.38 -13.68
N TYR A 188 -18.39 -25.26 -12.36
CA TYR A 188 -17.91 -26.33 -11.48
C TYR A 188 -18.83 -27.57 -11.53
N PHE A 189 -20.14 -27.37 -11.43
CA PHE A 189 -21.10 -28.47 -11.50
C PHE A 189 -21.18 -29.10 -12.89
N ARG A 190 -21.02 -28.31 -13.96
CA ARG A 190 -21.02 -28.85 -15.34
C ARG A 190 -19.80 -29.71 -15.65
N ARG A 191 -18.67 -29.50 -14.95
CA ARG A 191 -17.45 -30.31 -15.09
C ARG A 191 -17.52 -31.60 -14.27
N ARG A 192 -18.38 -31.66 -13.26
CA ARG A 192 -18.68 -32.91 -12.53
C ARG A 192 -19.72 -33.73 -13.28
N LYS A 193 -19.32 -34.31 -14.42
CA LYS A 193 -20.01 -35.50 -14.92
C LYS A 193 -19.75 -36.64 -13.93
N PRO A 194 -20.76 -37.38 -13.45
CA PRO A 194 -20.52 -38.53 -12.59
C PRO A 194 -19.72 -39.61 -13.36
N PRO A 195 -18.74 -40.27 -12.73
CA PRO A 195 -18.16 -41.50 -13.27
C PRO A 195 -19.27 -42.54 -13.45
N GLN A 196 -19.37 -43.07 -14.67
CA GLN A 196 -20.22 -44.21 -14.99
C GLN A 196 -19.83 -45.40 -14.08
N PRO A 197 -20.75 -46.05 -13.37
CA PRO A 197 -20.45 -47.33 -12.74
C PRO A 197 -20.27 -48.39 -13.83
N GLN A 198 -19.03 -48.85 -14.03
CA GLN A 198 -18.77 -50.04 -14.82
C GLN A 198 -19.36 -51.26 -14.12
N GLN A 199 -20.33 -51.86 -14.78
CA GLN A 199 -20.93 -53.13 -14.42
C GLN A 199 -19.87 -54.23 -14.46
N SER A 200 -19.81 -54.96 -13.35
CA SER A 200 -19.15 -56.24 -13.18
C SER A 200 -19.77 -57.31 -14.09
N SER A 201 -18.94 -57.93 -14.92
CA SER A 201 -19.18 -59.24 -15.51
C SER A 201 -17.91 -60.10 -15.42
N THR A 202 -17.95 -61.04 -14.48
CA THR A 202 -17.13 -62.27 -14.39
C THR A 202 -17.99 -63.41 -15.00
N PRO A 203 -17.52 -64.61 -15.42
CA PRO A 203 -16.19 -65.26 -15.34
C PRO A 203 -15.68 -65.86 -16.68
N THR A 204 -14.45 -66.42 -16.69
CA THR A 204 -14.19 -67.86 -16.98
C THR A 204 -12.74 -68.12 -17.41
N SER A 205 -12.05 -68.95 -16.61
CA SER A 205 -11.06 -69.98 -16.92
C SER A 205 -9.86 -69.65 -17.83
N PHE A 206 -8.62 -69.90 -17.37
CA PHE A 206 -7.84 -71.11 -17.68
C PHE A 206 -6.51 -71.09 -16.87
N GLN A 207 -6.17 -72.28 -16.36
CA GLN A 207 -5.12 -72.73 -15.43
C GLN A 207 -3.65 -72.62 -15.97
N PRO A 208 -2.62 -73.33 -15.43
CA PRO A 208 -2.01 -73.43 -14.07
C PRO A 208 -0.44 -73.40 -14.10
N LEU A 209 0.18 -73.68 -12.93
CA LEU A 209 1.49 -74.37 -12.70
C LEU A 209 2.81 -73.57 -12.52
N CYS A 210 3.25 -73.56 -11.24
CA CYS A 210 4.59 -73.90 -10.69
C CYS A 210 5.88 -73.07 -10.95
N VAL A 211 6.74 -73.13 -9.91
CA VAL A 211 8.23 -73.06 -9.89
C VAL A 211 8.85 -71.69 -9.51
N GLY A 212 9.39 -71.58 -8.28
CA GLY A 212 10.52 -70.68 -7.94
C GLY A 212 11.87 -71.28 -8.42
N PRO A 213 13.06 -70.65 -8.28
CA PRO A 213 13.54 -69.84 -7.13
C PRO A 213 14.34 -68.56 -7.57
N GLU A 214 14.63 -67.57 -6.71
CA GLU A 214 15.89 -67.28 -5.98
C GLU A 214 16.56 -65.94 -6.42
N VAL A 215 17.07 -65.17 -5.43
CA VAL A 215 18.12 -64.12 -5.46
C VAL A 215 17.80 -62.81 -6.24
N GLU A 216 18.12 -61.57 -5.87
CA GLU A 216 19.15 -60.96 -5.00
C GLU A 216 18.70 -59.59 -4.43
N THR A 217 19.51 -59.14 -3.48
CA THR A 217 19.39 -58.11 -2.45
C THR A 217 19.51 -56.63 -2.84
N HIS A 218 18.79 -55.82 -2.05
CA HIS A 218 19.11 -54.51 -1.46
C HIS A 218 20.51 -53.89 -1.63
N GLN A 219 20.53 -52.59 -1.98
CA GLN A 219 21.31 -51.45 -1.42
C GLN A 219 21.00 -50.22 -2.34
N LEU A 220 20.91 -48.96 -1.91
CA LEU A 220 21.80 -48.23 -1.02
C LEU A 220 21.10 -46.98 -0.45
N ASP A 221 21.35 -46.73 0.84
CA ASP A 221 20.92 -45.58 1.65
C ASP A 221 21.91 -44.40 1.51
N SER A 222 21.41 -43.16 1.60
CA SER A 222 22.19 -42.02 2.11
C SER A 222 21.30 -40.83 2.51
N GLN A 223 21.05 -40.77 3.83
CA GLN A 223 21.35 -39.65 4.73
C GLN A 223 21.46 -38.22 4.15
N GLN A 224 20.76 -37.26 4.78
CA GLN A 224 21.39 -36.24 5.65
C GLN A 224 20.34 -35.42 6.43
N ARG A 225 20.37 -35.47 7.77
CA ARG A 225 19.68 -34.55 8.69
C ARG A 225 20.74 -33.98 9.64
N VAL A 226 20.86 -32.65 9.70
CA VAL A 226 21.87 -31.93 10.48
C VAL A 226 21.36 -31.65 11.90
N GLU A 227 22.19 -31.96 12.90
CA GLU A 227 22.00 -31.78 14.34
C GLU A 227 22.46 -30.38 14.83
N LEU A 228 21.85 -29.89 15.91
CA LEU A 228 22.09 -28.60 16.56
C LEU A 228 22.82 -28.82 17.91
N GLY A 229 23.97 -28.15 18.10
CA GLY A 229 24.88 -28.36 19.23
C GLY A 229 24.44 -27.77 20.59
N LYS A 230 25.06 -28.29 21.65
CA LYS A 230 24.93 -27.87 23.06
C LYS A 230 26.34 -27.69 23.69
N PRO A 231 26.57 -26.70 24.56
CA PRO A 231 27.79 -26.63 25.38
C PRO A 231 27.56 -27.12 26.83
N GLU A 232 28.60 -27.71 27.44
CA GLU A 232 28.66 -28.16 28.85
C GLU A 232 29.83 -27.49 29.60
N PRO A 233 29.73 -27.13 30.90
CA PRO A 233 30.78 -26.46 31.66
C PRO A 233 31.66 -27.41 32.49
N ARG A 234 32.92 -27.02 32.71
CA ARG A 234 33.95 -27.74 33.51
C ARG A 234 33.84 -27.47 35.03
N PRO A 235 34.15 -28.45 35.91
CA PRO A 235 34.16 -28.27 37.36
C PRO A 235 35.53 -27.89 37.95
N HIS A 236 35.46 -27.27 39.13
CA HIS A 236 36.52 -26.96 40.09
C HIS A 236 37.02 -28.21 40.83
N GLU A 237 38.29 -28.22 41.26
CA GLU A 237 38.79 -28.92 42.46
C GLU A 237 40.00 -28.14 43.03
N LEU A 238 40.11 -28.13 44.36
CA LEU A 238 41.13 -27.47 45.19
C LEU A 238 42.48 -28.20 45.20
N ALA A 239 43.57 -27.45 45.23
CA ALA A 239 44.76 -27.65 46.08
C ALA A 239 45.62 -26.38 46.09
#